data_AF-A0A3R8S643-F1
#
_entry.id   AF-A0A3R8S643-F1
#
_cell.length_a   1.000
_cell.length_b   1.000
_cell.length_c   1.000
_cell.angle_alpha   90.00
_cell.angle_beta   90.00
_cell.angle_gamma   90.00
#
_symmetry.space_group_name_H-M   'P 1'
#
loop_
_entity.id
_entity.type
_entity.pdbx_description
1 polymer ?
#
loop_
_entity_poly.entity_id
_entity_poly.type
_entity_poly.pdbx_seq_one_letter_code
_entity_poly.pdbx_strand_id
1 'polypeptide(L)'
;MADILDEDACVAHPANTLWQPAGPRPILAAPPPDPRRKHPMSTVDDVLARARSAVGHSTLYWLGQGGQDPERARPSSPLPAGKLWPTLPASQRAELEPLAQKLGIDVHDPHLMLDACDCSGYVCWVLGFARHTTPASFTDPGGWIFTDSIWADAMGPGHRFKRLDKARPGALVVYPRKGSGKQYGHVGIVMEADASGRATQVAHCSADNAKSELFDAIQITSAEVFEHNVHSLYAWCQTVR
;
A
#
# COMPACT_ATOMS: atom_id res chain seq x y z
N MET A 1 7.17 2.34 -32.24
CA MET A 1 6.77 1.30 -33.21
C MET A 1 6.72 0.03 -32.37
N ALA A 2 5.57 -0.31 -31.80
CA ALA A 2 4.32 -0.76 -32.44
C ALA A 2 4.35 -2.28 -32.70
N ASP A 3 3.17 -2.88 -32.78
CA ASP A 3 2.83 -4.32 -32.74
C ASP A 3 2.54 -4.80 -31.30
N ILE A 4 1.32 -5.11 -30.85
CA ILE A 4 0.02 -5.39 -31.51
C ILE A 4 0.10 -6.54 -32.53
N LEU A 5 -0.35 -7.72 -32.11
CA LEU A 5 -1.02 -8.68 -32.99
C LEU A 5 -2.36 -9.06 -32.34
N ASP A 6 -3.34 -9.28 -33.21
CA ASP A 6 -4.78 -9.47 -32.96
C ASP A 6 -5.22 -10.81 -33.61
N GLU A 7 -6.54 -11.06 -33.71
CA GLU A 7 -7.21 -12.18 -34.45
C GLU A 7 -7.19 -13.55 -33.71
N ASP A 8 -8.21 -14.43 -33.69
CA ASP A 8 -9.65 -14.45 -34.09
C ASP A 8 -10.33 -15.68 -33.40
N ALA A 9 -11.63 -15.87 -33.15
CA ALA A 9 -12.80 -14.99 -32.85
C ALA A 9 -14.02 -15.86 -32.41
N CYS A 10 -15.17 -15.20 -32.21
CA CYS A 10 -16.55 -15.71 -32.39
C CYS A 10 -17.04 -17.03 -31.72
N VAL A 11 -17.89 -16.88 -30.68
CA VAL A 11 -19.30 -17.35 -30.74
C VAL A 11 -20.19 -16.33 -30.03
N ALA A 12 -21.32 -15.94 -30.63
CA ALA A 12 -22.29 -15.00 -30.06
C ALA A 12 -23.60 -15.70 -29.65
N HIS A 13 -24.19 -15.30 -28.51
CA HIS A 13 -25.57 -15.64 -28.13
C HIS A 13 -26.22 -14.53 -27.27
N PRO A 14 -27.57 -14.51 -27.14
CA PRO A 14 -28.33 -13.25 -27.14
C PRO A 14 -28.58 -12.61 -25.77
N ALA A 15 -28.96 -11.34 -25.81
CA ALA A 15 -29.28 -10.53 -24.63
C ALA A 15 -30.63 -10.88 -23.98
N ASN A 16 -30.63 -11.11 -22.66
CA ASN A 16 -31.42 -10.35 -21.68
C ASN A 16 -31.38 -10.97 -20.27
N THR A 17 -30.78 -10.27 -19.31
CA THR A 17 -31.45 -10.00 -18.01
C THR A 17 -30.76 -8.85 -17.28
N LEU A 18 -31.57 -7.86 -16.91
CA LEU A 18 -31.31 -6.71 -16.05
C LEU A 18 -30.16 -6.87 -15.03
N TRP A 19 -29.00 -6.26 -15.31
CA TRP A 19 -28.11 -5.82 -14.24
C TRP A 19 -28.55 -4.41 -13.82
N GLN A 20 -29.37 -4.33 -12.78
CA GLN A 20 -29.50 -3.07 -12.05
C GLN A 20 -28.17 -2.83 -11.32
N PRO A 21 -27.57 -1.63 -11.40
CA PRO A 21 -26.40 -1.33 -10.59
C PRO A 21 -26.78 -1.46 -9.13
N ALA A 22 -26.08 -2.35 -8.41
CA ALA A 22 -26.22 -2.42 -6.97
C ALA A 22 -25.85 -1.05 -6.40
N GLY A 23 -26.81 -0.39 -5.75
CA GLY A 23 -26.58 0.89 -5.09
C GLY A 23 -25.41 0.80 -4.10
N PRO A 24 -24.81 1.94 -3.71
CA PRO A 24 -23.64 1.95 -2.84
C PRO A 24 -23.89 1.09 -1.61
N ARG A 25 -23.08 0.04 -1.44
CA ARG A 25 -23.15 -0.82 -0.25
C ARG A 25 -22.96 0.08 0.97
N PRO A 26 -23.75 -0.07 2.04
CA PRO A 26 -23.55 0.72 3.24
C PRO A 26 -22.13 0.50 3.75
N ILE A 27 -21.33 1.57 3.73
CA ILE A 27 -20.02 1.60 4.37
C ILE A 27 -20.29 1.31 5.84
N LEU A 28 -19.90 0.13 6.31
CA LEU A 28 -19.87 -0.16 7.74
C LEU A 28 -18.96 0.89 8.38
N ALA A 29 -19.56 1.79 9.16
CA ALA A 29 -18.83 2.87 9.79
C ALA A 29 -17.68 2.26 10.60
N ALA A 30 -16.45 2.70 10.32
CA ALA A 30 -15.30 2.29 11.11
C ALA A 30 -15.61 2.59 12.60
N PRO A 31 -15.32 1.67 13.53
CA PRO A 31 -15.56 1.92 14.94
C PRO A 31 -14.83 3.21 15.35
N PRO A 32 -15.43 4.05 16.21
CA PRO A 32 -14.83 5.31 16.61
C PRO A 32 -13.44 5.05 17.24
N PRO A 33 -12.44 5.91 16.98
CA PRO A 33 -11.11 5.72 17.54
C PRO A 33 -11.17 5.71 19.07
N ASP A 34 -10.61 4.68 19.70
CA ASP A 34 -10.64 4.54 21.17
C ASP A 34 -9.77 5.65 21.80
N PRO A 35 -10.36 6.58 22.59
CA PRO A 35 -9.62 7.68 23.21
C PRO A 35 -8.64 7.20 24.31
N ARG A 36 -8.56 5.89 24.58
CA ARG A 36 -7.67 5.26 25.58
C ARG A 36 -6.41 4.66 24.97
N ARG A 37 -6.11 4.81 23.68
CA ARG A 37 -4.83 4.37 23.08
C ARG A 37 -3.65 5.20 23.61
N LYS A 38 -3.21 4.86 24.83
CA LYS A 38 -1.97 5.32 25.49
C LYS A 38 -0.87 4.26 25.49
N HIS A 39 -1.14 3.10 24.89
CA HIS A 39 -0.14 2.06 24.69
C HIS A 39 0.50 2.23 23.31
N PRO A 40 1.85 2.31 23.22
CA PRO A 40 2.49 2.10 21.93
C PRO A 40 2.05 0.73 21.41
N MET A 41 1.75 0.62 20.12
CA MET A 41 1.34 -0.66 19.53
C MET A 41 2.47 -1.66 19.74
N SER A 42 2.18 -2.63 20.60
CA SER A 42 3.23 -3.44 21.23
C SER A 42 3.03 -4.93 21.00
N THR A 43 1.89 -5.35 20.45
CA THR A 43 1.61 -6.75 20.15
C THR A 43 1.47 -7.00 18.65
N VAL A 44 1.67 -8.25 18.24
CA VAL A 44 1.35 -8.72 16.87
C VAL A 44 -0.12 -8.47 16.53
N ASP A 45 -1.04 -8.70 17.45
CA ASP A 45 -2.48 -8.53 17.20
C ASP A 45 -2.86 -7.06 16.97
N ASP A 46 -2.23 -6.10 17.67
CA ASP A 46 -2.40 -4.67 17.39
C ASP A 46 -1.99 -4.30 15.96
N VAL A 47 -0.84 -4.83 15.51
CA VAL A 47 -0.28 -4.61 14.17
C VAL A 47 -1.21 -5.19 13.11
N LEU A 48 -1.67 -6.43 13.28
CA LEU A 48 -2.58 -7.09 12.33
C LEU A 48 -3.97 -6.45 12.31
N ALA A 49 -4.50 -6.05 13.46
CA ALA A 49 -5.77 -5.34 13.54
C ALA A 49 -5.70 -3.97 12.85
N ARG A 50 -4.61 -3.23 13.05
CA ARG A 50 -4.38 -1.94 12.39
C ARG A 50 -4.13 -2.07 10.89
N ALA A 51 -3.41 -3.11 10.47
CA ALA A 51 -3.21 -3.42 9.05
C ALA A 51 -4.56 -3.62 8.34
N ARG A 52 -5.47 -4.40 8.95
CA ARG A 52 -6.84 -4.65 8.45
C ARG A 52 -7.70 -3.40 8.42
N SER A 53 -7.61 -2.52 9.42
CA SER A 53 -8.50 -1.36 9.54
C SER A 53 -8.27 -0.25 8.50
N ALA A 54 -7.29 -0.40 7.60
CA ALA A 54 -6.99 0.54 6.54
C ALA A 54 -7.56 0.13 5.16
N VAL A 55 -8.15 -1.07 5.05
CA VAL A 55 -8.75 -1.59 3.80
C VAL A 55 -10.20 -1.12 3.66
N GLY A 56 -10.63 -0.75 2.46
CA GLY A 56 -12.01 -0.37 2.15
C GLY A 56 -12.30 1.11 2.32
N HIS A 57 -11.30 1.96 2.10
CA HIS A 57 -11.38 3.42 2.23
C HIS A 57 -11.08 4.18 0.94
N SER A 58 -10.98 3.49 -0.20
CA SER A 58 -10.73 4.08 -1.52
C SER A 58 -9.46 4.93 -1.56
N THR A 59 -8.38 4.42 -0.95
CA THR A 59 -7.10 5.14 -0.86
C THR A 59 -6.44 5.17 -2.22
N LEU A 60 -6.01 6.34 -2.69
CA LEU A 60 -5.19 6.45 -3.90
C LEU A 60 -3.73 6.06 -3.60
N TYR A 61 -3.09 5.31 -4.49
CA TYR A 61 -1.64 5.10 -4.41
C TYR A 61 -0.90 6.35 -4.88
N TRP A 62 -0.07 6.94 -4.02
CA TRP A 62 0.77 8.08 -4.41
C TRP A 62 2.10 8.10 -3.66
N LEU A 63 3.21 8.07 -4.40
CA LEU A 63 4.56 8.05 -3.86
C LEU A 63 4.84 9.29 -3.00
N GLY A 64 5.35 9.07 -1.78
CA GLY A 64 5.62 10.11 -0.79
C GLY A 64 4.44 10.40 0.15
N GLN A 65 3.26 9.80 -0.06
CA GLN A 65 2.06 10.09 0.72
C GLN A 65 1.76 9.08 1.83
N GLY A 66 0.99 9.56 2.81
CA GLY A 66 0.58 8.79 3.98
C GLY A 66 1.72 8.54 4.98
N GLY A 67 1.38 8.02 6.16
CA GLY A 67 2.33 7.65 7.22
C GLY A 67 3.05 8.79 7.94
N GLN A 68 2.61 10.04 7.76
CA GLN A 68 3.23 11.21 8.39
C GLN A 68 2.86 11.35 9.89
N ASP A 69 1.66 10.90 10.27
CA ASP A 69 1.14 10.94 11.63
C ASP A 69 0.62 9.54 12.03
N PRO A 70 1.27 8.86 12.99
CA PRO A 70 0.88 7.52 13.43
C PRO A 70 -0.35 7.48 14.35
N GLU A 71 -0.89 8.63 14.78
CA GLU A 71 -2.09 8.71 15.61
C GLU A 71 -3.37 8.93 14.79
N ARG A 72 -3.26 9.23 13.49
CA ARG A 72 -4.44 9.34 12.62
C ARG A 72 -5.17 8.01 12.49
N ALA A 73 -6.49 8.08 12.39
CA ALA A 73 -7.37 6.92 12.19
C ALA A 73 -7.13 6.16 10.88
N ARG A 74 -6.42 6.76 9.91
CA ARG A 74 -6.05 6.17 8.62
C ARG A 74 -4.60 6.50 8.26
N PRO A 75 -3.94 5.66 7.44
CA PRO A 75 -2.58 5.92 6.94
C PRO A 75 -2.53 7.01 5.86
N SER A 76 -3.64 7.30 5.20
CA SER A 76 -3.76 8.24 4.07
C SER A 76 -3.52 9.69 4.47
N SER A 77 -2.88 10.47 3.59
CA SER A 77 -2.78 11.93 3.67
C SER A 77 -3.63 12.59 2.59
N PRO A 78 -4.27 13.75 2.87
CA PRO A 78 -4.97 14.51 1.84
C PRO A 78 -4.04 14.97 0.72
N LEU A 79 -4.33 14.56 -0.51
CA LEU A 79 -3.62 14.92 -1.73
C LEU A 79 -4.45 15.93 -2.53
N PRO A 80 -3.91 17.11 -2.89
CA PRO A 80 -4.60 18.09 -3.74
C PRO A 80 -4.53 17.68 -5.21
N ALA A 81 -5.20 16.57 -5.54
CA ALA A 81 -5.12 15.91 -6.83
C ALA A 81 -5.48 16.85 -8.00
N GLY A 82 -6.51 17.68 -7.85
CA GLY A 82 -6.91 18.65 -8.88
C GLY A 82 -5.84 19.71 -9.21
N LYS A 83 -5.01 20.09 -8.22
CA LYS A 83 -3.89 21.01 -8.43
C LYS A 83 -2.66 20.32 -9.02
N LEU A 84 -2.50 19.02 -8.77
CA LEU A 84 -1.39 18.22 -9.27
C LEU A 84 -1.65 17.71 -10.70
N TRP A 85 -2.91 17.48 -11.08
CA TRP A 85 -3.29 16.93 -12.38
C TRP A 85 -2.69 17.68 -13.59
N PRO A 86 -2.71 19.03 -13.65
CA PRO A 86 -2.10 19.78 -14.75
C PRO A 86 -0.58 19.64 -14.82
N THR A 87 0.07 19.33 -13.69
CA THR A 87 1.53 19.20 -13.58
C THR A 87 2.07 17.81 -13.95
N LEU A 88 1.19 16.81 -14.05
CA LEU A 88 1.58 15.46 -14.42
C LEU A 88 2.09 15.39 -15.88
N PRO A 89 2.97 14.44 -16.23
CA PRO A 89 3.28 14.10 -17.61
C PRO A 89 2.01 13.73 -18.39
N ALA A 90 1.95 14.08 -19.68
CA ALA A 90 0.79 13.79 -20.52
C ALA A 90 0.48 12.29 -20.63
N SER A 91 1.51 11.44 -20.66
CA SER A 91 1.37 9.98 -20.61
C SER A 91 0.74 9.49 -19.31
N GLN A 92 1.11 10.06 -18.17
CA GLN A 92 0.56 9.68 -16.87
C GLN A 92 -0.90 10.14 -16.72
N ARG A 93 -1.27 11.31 -17.25
CA ARG A 93 -2.69 11.68 -17.36
C ARG A 93 -3.46 10.69 -18.21
N ALA A 94 -2.96 10.35 -19.40
CA ALA A 94 -3.63 9.40 -20.29
C ALA A 94 -3.81 7.98 -19.68
N GLU A 95 -2.89 7.52 -18.81
CA GLU A 95 -3.05 6.27 -18.06
C GLU A 95 -4.14 6.39 -16.96
N LEU A 96 -4.18 7.52 -16.24
CA LEU A 96 -5.02 7.70 -15.06
C LEU A 96 -6.44 8.20 -15.37
N GLU A 97 -6.64 8.90 -16.48
CA GLU A 97 -7.92 9.51 -16.88
C GLU A 97 -9.07 8.49 -16.96
N PRO A 98 -8.91 7.29 -17.59
CA PRO A 98 -9.99 6.29 -17.62
C PRO A 98 -10.31 5.71 -16.24
N LEU A 99 -9.34 5.65 -15.34
CA LEU A 99 -9.52 5.19 -13.96
C LEU A 99 -10.31 6.24 -13.14
N ALA A 100 -9.96 7.51 -13.28
CA ALA A 100 -10.69 8.61 -12.64
C ALA A 100 -12.14 8.70 -13.14
N GLN A 101 -12.37 8.55 -14.45
CA GLN A 101 -13.72 8.52 -15.04
C GLN A 101 -14.56 7.36 -14.51
N LYS A 102 -14.01 6.14 -14.42
CA LYS A 102 -14.68 4.99 -13.79
C LYS A 102 -15.05 5.23 -12.32
N LEU A 103 -14.23 6.02 -11.62
CA LEU A 103 -14.42 6.40 -10.23
C LEU A 103 -15.36 7.61 -10.02
N GLY A 104 -15.82 8.27 -11.09
CA GLY A 104 -16.58 9.51 -11.00
C GLY A 104 -15.77 10.69 -10.43
N ILE A 105 -14.44 10.63 -10.52
CA ILE A 105 -13.53 11.67 -10.04
C ILE A 105 -13.35 12.72 -11.15
N ASP A 106 -13.79 13.95 -10.88
CA ASP A 106 -13.46 15.10 -11.73
C ASP A 106 -12.03 15.58 -11.45
N VAL A 107 -11.08 15.09 -12.26
CA VAL A 107 -9.66 15.49 -12.20
C VAL A 107 -9.40 16.95 -12.61
N HIS A 108 -10.42 17.64 -13.15
CA HIS A 108 -10.32 19.05 -13.52
C HIS A 108 -10.86 20.00 -12.44
N ASP A 109 -11.52 19.50 -11.38
CA ASP A 109 -11.87 20.32 -10.21
C ASP A 109 -10.57 20.76 -9.47
N PRO A 110 -10.21 22.06 -9.44
CA PRO A 110 -9.01 22.55 -8.78
C PRO A 110 -9.06 22.42 -7.24
N HIS A 111 -10.21 22.05 -6.67
CA HIS A 111 -10.43 21.79 -5.26
C HIS A 111 -10.44 20.29 -4.91
N LEU A 112 -10.29 19.39 -5.89
CA LEU A 112 -10.28 17.94 -5.67
C LEU A 112 -9.20 17.54 -4.67
N MET A 113 -9.64 16.98 -3.54
CA MET A 113 -8.82 16.35 -2.51
C MET A 113 -9.10 14.84 -2.48
N LEU A 114 -8.06 14.02 -2.52
CA LEU A 114 -8.15 12.56 -2.41
C LEU A 114 -7.33 12.06 -1.21
N ASP A 115 -7.79 11.02 -0.52
CA ASP A 115 -7.01 10.32 0.50
C ASP A 115 -5.94 9.47 -0.20
N ALA A 116 -4.65 9.72 0.03
CA ALA A 116 -3.56 9.04 -0.68
C ALA A 116 -2.47 8.46 0.24
N CYS A 117 -1.84 7.35 -0.17
CA CYS A 117 -0.81 6.66 0.59
C CYS A 117 0.21 5.94 -0.32
N ASP A 118 1.41 5.64 0.19
CA ASP A 118 2.34 4.66 -0.41
C ASP A 118 2.62 3.47 0.51
N CYS A 119 3.35 2.47 0.00
CA CYS A 119 3.70 1.24 0.72
C CYS A 119 4.46 1.50 2.03
N SER A 120 5.43 2.42 2.03
CA SER A 120 6.22 2.78 3.20
C SER A 120 5.44 3.59 4.23
N GLY A 121 4.63 4.57 3.77
CA GLY A 121 3.76 5.36 4.64
C GLY A 121 2.70 4.49 5.33
N TYR A 122 2.10 3.56 4.59
CA TYR A 122 1.18 2.56 5.14
C TYR A 122 1.85 1.73 6.24
N VAL A 123 3.01 1.14 5.97
CA VAL A 123 3.72 0.28 6.93
C VAL A 123 4.18 1.04 8.17
N CYS A 124 4.70 2.27 8.04
CA CYS A 124 5.07 3.09 9.20
C CYS A 124 3.85 3.41 10.09
N TRP A 125 2.71 3.75 9.48
CA TRP A 125 1.46 3.98 10.21
C TRP A 125 0.95 2.72 10.93
N VAL A 126 1.00 1.55 10.27
CA VAL A 126 0.64 0.26 10.91
C VAL A 126 1.55 -0.05 12.09
N LEU A 127 2.85 0.26 11.99
CA LEU A 127 3.85 0.01 13.05
C LEU A 127 3.89 1.11 14.14
N GLY A 128 3.16 2.22 13.96
CA GLY A 128 2.96 3.23 15.00
C GLY A 128 4.07 4.27 15.13
N PHE A 129 4.76 4.58 14.03
CA PHE A 129 5.70 5.69 13.99
C PHE A 129 5.55 6.50 12.70
N ALA A 130 5.88 7.78 12.76
CA ALA A 130 5.96 8.61 11.55
C ALA A 130 7.05 8.06 10.62
N ARG A 131 6.78 8.08 9.31
CA ARG A 131 7.75 7.71 8.25
C ARG A 131 8.93 8.67 8.12
N HIS A 132 8.85 9.83 8.79
CA HIS A 132 9.90 10.83 8.86
C HIS A 132 10.23 11.11 10.33
N THR A 133 11.51 11.15 10.64
CA THR A 133 12.05 11.30 12.00
C THR A 133 13.38 12.07 11.92
N THR A 134 13.94 12.49 13.05
CA THR A 134 15.37 12.80 13.13
C THR A 134 16.19 11.65 12.53
N PRO A 135 17.20 11.92 11.67
CA PRO A 135 18.03 10.88 11.07
C PRO A 135 18.58 9.86 12.07
N ALA A 136 18.46 8.59 11.72
CA ALA A 136 18.88 7.46 12.52
C ALA A 136 19.52 6.38 11.64
N SER A 137 20.11 5.34 12.24
CA SER A 137 20.80 4.27 11.49
C SER A 137 19.92 3.46 10.54
N PHE A 138 18.59 3.54 10.71
CA PHE A 138 17.58 2.82 9.92
C PHE A 138 16.79 3.73 8.95
N THR A 139 17.22 5.00 8.81
CA THR A 139 16.67 5.97 7.86
C THR A 139 17.69 6.27 6.76
N ASP A 140 17.27 7.03 5.75
CA ASP A 140 18.22 7.75 4.91
C ASP A 140 18.83 8.98 5.65
N PRO A 141 19.78 9.71 5.04
CA PRO A 141 20.36 10.91 5.64
C PRO A 141 19.36 12.05 5.90
N GLY A 142 18.19 12.03 5.24
CA GLY A 142 17.10 13.00 5.45
C GLY A 142 16.15 12.62 6.59
N GLY A 143 16.27 11.43 7.17
CA GLY A 143 15.39 10.93 8.23
C GLY A 143 14.17 10.16 7.72
N TRP A 144 14.12 9.79 6.45
CA TRP A 144 13.02 9.04 5.85
C TRP A 144 13.16 7.53 6.04
N ILE A 145 12.02 6.90 6.34
CA ILE A 145 11.84 5.45 6.36
C ILE A 145 11.10 5.05 5.08
N PHE A 146 11.78 4.30 4.22
CA PHE A 146 11.21 3.74 2.99
C PHE A 146 11.88 2.40 2.64
N THR A 147 11.44 1.78 1.55
CA THR A 147 11.82 0.41 1.15
C THR A 147 13.33 0.15 1.19
N ASP A 148 14.16 1.03 0.61
CA ASP A 148 15.62 0.85 0.61
C ASP A 148 16.24 0.99 2.01
N SER A 149 15.71 1.88 2.88
CA SER A 149 16.23 2.05 4.25
C SER A 149 15.81 0.90 5.17
N ILE A 150 14.56 0.41 5.05
CA ILE A 150 14.06 -0.78 5.75
C ILE A 150 14.89 -2.01 5.36
N TRP A 151 15.13 -2.18 4.05
CA TRP A 151 15.91 -3.30 3.53
C TRP A 151 17.38 -3.23 3.95
N ALA A 152 17.99 -2.04 3.90
CA ALA A 152 19.39 -1.83 4.29
C ALA A 152 19.63 -2.05 5.79
N ASP A 153 18.70 -1.61 6.66
CA ASP A 153 18.78 -1.92 8.09
C ASP A 153 18.64 -3.43 8.32
N ALA A 154 17.64 -4.09 7.71
CA ALA A 154 17.42 -5.52 7.83
C ALA A 154 18.59 -6.39 7.36
N MET A 155 19.27 -5.99 6.29
CA MET A 155 20.48 -6.65 5.79
C MET A 155 21.77 -6.29 6.54
N GLY A 156 21.72 -5.28 7.41
CA GLY A 156 22.86 -4.69 8.09
C GLY A 156 22.72 -4.76 9.62
N PRO A 157 22.80 -3.63 10.35
CA PRO A 157 22.76 -3.62 11.82
C PRO A 157 21.44 -4.11 12.43
N GLY A 158 20.34 -4.04 11.68
CA GLY A 158 19.01 -4.47 12.08
C GLY A 158 18.41 -3.69 13.25
N HIS A 159 18.78 -2.41 13.44
CA HIS A 159 18.49 -1.63 14.65
C HIS A 159 16.99 -1.35 14.85
N ARG A 160 16.21 -1.20 13.77
CA ARG A 160 14.74 -1.07 13.81
C ARG A 160 14.07 -2.27 13.17
N PHE A 161 14.63 -2.76 12.07
CA PHE A 161 14.10 -3.86 11.27
C PHE A 161 15.14 -4.98 11.26
N LYS A 162 14.89 -6.09 11.96
CA LYS A 162 15.80 -7.24 11.99
C LYS A 162 15.37 -8.27 10.95
N ARG A 163 16.25 -8.69 10.04
CA ARG A 163 15.93 -9.76 9.08
C ARG A 163 15.48 -11.05 9.77
N LEU A 164 14.52 -11.73 9.14
CA LEU A 164 14.03 -13.06 9.49
C LEU A 164 14.29 -14.01 8.31
N ASP A 165 14.60 -15.27 8.62
CA ASP A 165 14.71 -16.34 7.61
C ASP A 165 13.33 -16.90 7.21
N LYS A 166 12.32 -16.70 8.07
CA LYS A 166 10.94 -17.16 7.89
C LYS A 166 9.94 -16.04 8.17
N ALA A 167 8.90 -15.98 7.36
CA ALA A 167 7.74 -15.16 7.61
C ALA A 167 7.03 -15.57 8.91
N ARG A 168 6.43 -14.58 9.55
CA ARG A 168 5.44 -14.76 10.63
C ARG A 168 4.47 -13.57 10.61
N PRO A 169 3.22 -13.71 11.08
CA PRO A 169 2.29 -12.59 11.15
C PRO A 169 2.88 -11.38 11.89
N GLY A 170 2.62 -10.17 11.38
CA GLY A 170 3.19 -8.91 11.87
C GLY A 170 4.61 -8.60 11.40
N ALA A 171 5.30 -9.54 10.74
CA ALA A 171 6.55 -9.24 10.04
C ALA A 171 6.29 -8.36 8.80
N LEU A 172 7.35 -7.73 8.30
CA LEU A 172 7.36 -7.07 7.00
C LEU A 172 7.86 -8.06 5.95
N VAL A 173 7.37 -7.94 4.73
CA VAL A 173 8.05 -8.43 3.52
C VAL A 173 8.43 -7.23 2.67
N VAL A 174 9.69 -7.16 2.21
CA VAL A 174 10.26 -5.96 1.57
C VAL A 174 11.28 -6.32 0.49
N TYR A 175 11.24 -5.59 -0.63
CA TYR A 175 12.34 -5.49 -1.58
C TYR A 175 12.69 -4.00 -1.84
N PRO A 176 13.97 -3.67 -2.03
CA PRO A 176 14.41 -2.29 -2.25
C PRO A 176 14.11 -1.86 -3.68
N ARG A 177 14.18 -0.56 -3.98
CA ARG A 177 14.30 -0.09 -5.37
C ARG A 177 15.70 -0.40 -5.90
N LYS A 178 16.75 0.05 -5.19
CA LYS A 178 18.14 -0.09 -5.62
C LYS A 178 18.54 -1.57 -5.80
N GLY A 179 19.04 -1.93 -6.98
CA GLY A 179 19.49 -3.28 -7.33
C GLY A 179 18.39 -4.25 -7.78
N SER A 180 17.11 -3.93 -7.55
CA SER A 180 15.99 -4.86 -7.74
C SER A 180 15.53 -5.10 -9.19
N GLY A 181 16.05 -4.34 -10.15
CA GLY A 181 15.53 -4.30 -11.53
C GLY A 181 14.13 -3.66 -11.67
N LYS A 182 13.52 -3.16 -10.59
CA LYS A 182 12.21 -2.49 -10.60
C LYS A 182 12.38 -0.96 -10.51
N GLN A 183 11.41 -0.22 -11.05
CA GLN A 183 11.35 1.25 -10.97
C GLN A 183 11.18 1.76 -9.52
N TYR A 184 10.48 0.97 -8.69
CA TYR A 184 10.21 1.25 -7.28
C TYR A 184 10.43 -0.03 -6.45
N GLY A 185 10.82 0.14 -5.18
CA GLY A 185 10.78 -0.94 -4.19
C GLY A 185 9.36 -1.14 -3.67
N HIS A 186 9.13 -2.18 -2.87
CA HIS A 186 7.81 -2.43 -2.25
C HIS A 186 7.95 -3.01 -0.85
N VAL A 187 6.92 -2.80 -0.02
CA VAL A 187 6.84 -3.31 1.34
C VAL A 187 5.39 -3.57 1.76
N GLY A 188 5.16 -4.63 2.54
CA GLY A 188 3.87 -4.97 3.12
C GLY A 188 4.00 -5.67 4.47
N ILE A 189 2.88 -5.78 5.20
CA ILE A 189 2.77 -6.51 6.46
C ILE A 189 2.30 -7.93 6.17
N VAL A 190 3.08 -8.92 6.59
CA VAL A 190 2.69 -10.34 6.57
C VAL A 190 1.50 -10.53 7.50
N MET A 191 0.37 -10.93 6.92
CA MET A 191 -0.87 -11.20 7.66
C MET A 191 -0.95 -12.67 8.06
N GLU A 192 -0.52 -13.55 7.18
CA GLU A 192 -0.51 -15.00 7.36
C GLU A 192 0.79 -15.60 6.80
N ALA A 193 1.23 -16.73 7.37
CA ALA A 193 2.36 -17.49 6.88
C ALA A 193 2.07 -19.00 6.98
N ASP A 194 2.60 -19.79 6.04
CA ASP A 194 2.48 -21.24 6.05
C ASP A 194 3.44 -21.92 7.05
N ALA A 195 3.26 -23.22 7.27
CA ALA A 195 4.10 -24.01 8.18
C ALA A 195 5.58 -24.10 7.76
N SER A 196 5.91 -23.80 6.50
CA SER A 196 7.30 -23.74 6.05
C SER A 196 7.98 -22.42 6.46
N GLY A 197 7.18 -21.36 6.68
CA GLY A 197 7.63 -20.01 6.97
C GLY A 197 7.64 -19.09 5.76
N ARG A 198 6.77 -19.33 4.76
CA ARG A 198 6.52 -18.37 3.67
C ARG A 198 5.28 -17.55 3.98
N ALA A 199 5.28 -16.27 3.63
CA ALA A 199 4.06 -15.46 3.72
C ALA A 199 3.02 -15.98 2.71
N THR A 200 1.75 -16.05 3.12
CA THR A 200 0.63 -16.45 2.26
C THR A 200 -0.29 -15.27 1.96
N GLN A 201 -0.51 -14.41 2.96
CA GLN A 201 -1.25 -13.15 2.80
C GLN A 201 -0.42 -11.97 3.26
N VAL A 202 -0.50 -10.87 2.52
CA VAL A 202 0.20 -9.61 2.83
C VAL A 202 -0.77 -8.45 2.70
N ALA A 203 -0.82 -7.58 3.71
CA ALA A 203 -1.48 -6.28 3.63
C ALA A 203 -0.48 -5.25 3.11
N HIS A 204 -0.81 -4.55 2.03
CA HIS A 204 0.10 -3.57 1.41
C HIS A 204 -0.67 -2.47 0.66
N CYS A 205 0.01 -1.35 0.45
CA CYS A 205 -0.47 -0.22 -0.34
C CYS A 205 0.25 -0.24 -1.70
N SER A 206 -0.46 -0.43 -2.82
CA SER A 206 0.15 -0.47 -4.17
C SER A 206 -0.72 0.16 -5.26
N ALA A 207 -0.11 0.55 -6.37
CA ALA A 207 -0.83 1.08 -7.53
C ALA A 207 -1.71 0.03 -8.22
N ASP A 208 -1.29 -1.24 -8.23
CA ASP A 208 -2.03 -2.31 -8.89
C ASP A 208 -3.28 -2.70 -8.09
N ASN A 209 -3.23 -2.64 -6.75
CA ASN A 209 -4.43 -2.75 -5.91
C ASN A 209 -5.47 -1.66 -6.29
N ALA A 210 -5.03 -0.41 -6.48
CA ALA A 210 -5.93 0.69 -6.87
C ALA A 210 -6.53 0.55 -8.29
N LYS A 211 -5.99 -0.34 -9.13
CA LYS A 211 -6.52 -0.68 -10.46
C LYS A 211 -7.60 -1.79 -10.43
N SER A 212 -7.81 -2.43 -9.27
CA SER A 212 -8.87 -3.43 -9.09
C SER A 212 -10.26 -2.80 -8.91
N GLU A 213 -11.32 -3.62 -9.02
CA GLU A 213 -12.73 -3.22 -8.82
C GLU A 213 -13.04 -2.63 -7.41
N LEU A 214 -12.13 -2.78 -6.45
CA LEU A 214 -12.27 -2.15 -5.12
C LEU A 214 -11.78 -0.70 -5.09
N PHE A 215 -10.98 -0.29 -6.09
CA PHE A 215 -10.38 1.04 -6.23
C PHE A 215 -9.70 1.57 -4.95
N ASP A 216 -9.10 0.67 -4.19
CA ASP A 216 -8.35 0.97 -2.98
C ASP A 216 -6.92 0.45 -3.14
N ALA A 217 -5.94 1.33 -2.95
CA ALA A 217 -4.53 0.97 -2.95
C ALA A 217 -4.18 0.02 -1.81
N ILE A 218 -4.90 0.10 -0.68
CA ILE A 218 -4.63 -0.70 0.52
C ILE A 218 -5.50 -1.95 0.53
N GLN A 219 -4.86 -3.11 0.32
CA GLN A 219 -5.55 -4.41 0.28
C GLN A 219 -4.74 -5.50 0.95
N ILE A 220 -5.40 -6.62 1.22
CA ILE A 220 -4.79 -7.89 1.62
C ILE A 220 -4.84 -8.82 0.41
N THR A 221 -3.66 -9.25 -0.07
CA THR A 221 -3.53 -10.08 -1.27
C THR A 221 -2.63 -11.29 -1.00
N SER A 222 -2.51 -12.19 -1.98
CA SER A 222 -1.42 -13.18 -2.01
C SER A 222 -0.05 -12.49 -1.89
N ALA A 223 0.91 -13.19 -1.28
CA ALA A 223 2.30 -12.75 -1.14
C ALA A 223 3.11 -12.80 -2.46
N GLU A 224 2.59 -13.45 -3.52
CA GLU A 224 3.26 -13.65 -4.83
C GLU A 224 3.86 -12.37 -5.45
N VAL A 225 3.28 -11.20 -5.18
CA VAL A 225 3.82 -9.90 -5.64
C VAL A 225 5.26 -9.64 -5.15
N PHE A 226 5.68 -10.26 -4.03
CA PHE A 226 7.04 -10.22 -3.50
C PHE A 226 7.92 -11.37 -3.99
N GLU A 227 7.34 -12.53 -4.34
CA GLU A 227 8.11 -13.73 -4.73
C GLU A 227 8.88 -13.55 -6.04
N HIS A 228 8.36 -12.71 -6.94
CA HIS A 228 9.01 -12.35 -8.21
C HIS A 228 10.26 -11.47 -8.08
N ASN A 229 10.74 -11.19 -6.86
CA ASN A 229 11.92 -10.37 -6.62
C ASN A 229 12.96 -11.10 -5.77
N VAL A 230 14.12 -11.40 -6.34
CA VAL A 230 15.23 -12.08 -5.66
C VAL A 230 15.83 -11.30 -4.49
N HIS A 231 15.50 -10.01 -4.36
CA HIS A 231 15.89 -9.18 -3.22
C HIS A 231 14.82 -9.11 -2.11
N SER A 232 13.68 -9.79 -2.26
CA SER A 232 12.67 -9.87 -1.21
C SER A 232 13.21 -10.57 0.04
N LEU A 233 12.98 -9.97 1.20
CA LEU A 233 13.27 -10.56 2.51
C LEU A 233 12.15 -10.30 3.50
N TYR A 234 12.14 -11.08 4.58
CA TYR A 234 11.30 -10.83 5.74
C TYR A 234 12.07 -10.02 6.79
N ALA A 235 11.41 -9.08 7.44
CA ALA A 235 11.99 -8.28 8.52
C ALA A 235 11.03 -8.11 9.69
N TRP A 236 11.54 -8.11 10.92
CA TRP A 236 10.79 -7.84 12.14
C TRP A 236 11.04 -6.41 12.61
N CYS A 237 9.98 -5.64 12.82
CA CYS A 237 10.14 -4.36 13.50
C CYS A 237 10.32 -4.57 15.00
N GLN A 238 11.46 -4.13 15.57
CA GLN A 238 11.84 -4.39 16.96
C GLN A 238 10.89 -3.77 18.01
N THR A 239 10.00 -2.86 17.62
CA THR A 239 8.98 -2.29 18.52
C THR A 239 7.77 -3.21 18.74
N VAL A 240 7.59 -4.24 17.91
CA VAL A 240 6.54 -5.25 18.04
C VAL A 240 7.04 -6.38 18.94
N ARG A 241 6.28 -6.69 20.00
CA ARG A 241 6.56 -7.75 20.99
C ARG A 241 5.71 -8.99 20.70
#